data_AF-A0A9D8ND37-F1
#
_entry.id   AF-A0A9D8ND37-F1
#
_cell.length_a   1.000
_cell.length_b   1.000
_cell.length_c   1.000
_cell.angle_alpha   90.00
_cell.angle_beta   90.00
_cell.angle_gamma   90.00
#
_symmetry.space_group_name_H-M   'P 1'
#
loop_
_entity.id
_entity.type
_entity.pdbx_description
1 polymer ?
#
loop_
_entity_poly.entity_id
_entity_poly.type
_entity_poly.pdbx_seq_one_letter_code
_entity_poly.pdbx_strand_id
1 'polypeptide(L)'
;MKKLFLLLLLTVSVSAYCQTTEKQYYIYNIVSFNGDFDEDGIKMKLDNGVEIKRYRGEKGKKVTFKTPAGALMYLLSQGWEIFMSGSTETGKKGDTETNSYWILRKPCTKSEFDKAVNEACK
;
A
#
# COMPACT_ATOMS: atom_id res chain seq x y z
N MET A 1 32.43 45.64 -3.66
CA MET A 1 32.15 44.59 -2.64
C MET A 1 30.68 44.15 -2.58
N LYS A 2 29.69 45.04 -2.71
CA LYS A 2 28.24 44.66 -2.71
C LYS A 2 27.85 43.60 -3.77
N LYS A 3 28.43 43.65 -4.98
CA LYS A 3 28.17 42.68 -6.06
C LYS A 3 28.70 41.27 -5.76
N LEU A 4 29.77 41.16 -4.97
CA LEU A 4 30.36 39.86 -4.57
C LEU A 4 29.49 39.18 -3.50
N PHE A 5 28.91 39.97 -2.60
CA PHE A 5 27.99 39.50 -1.56
C PHE A 5 26.68 38.96 -2.14
N LEU A 6 26.16 39.61 -3.19
CA LEU A 6 24.96 39.15 -3.89
C LEU A 6 25.19 37.81 -4.62
N LEU A 7 26.38 37.62 -5.20
CA LEU A 7 26.76 36.38 -5.87
C LEU A 7 26.86 35.20 -4.87
N LEU A 8 27.37 35.47 -3.67
CA LEU A 8 27.51 34.47 -2.61
C LEU A 8 26.15 34.03 -2.04
N LEU A 9 25.17 34.95 -1.95
CA LEU A 9 23.82 34.63 -1.50
C LEU A 9 23.04 33.77 -2.51
N LEU A 10 23.29 33.95 -3.81
CA LEU A 10 22.66 33.16 -4.88
C LEU A 10 23.20 31.72 -4.97
N THR A 11 24.44 31.47 -4.58
CA THR A 11 25.05 30.12 -4.64
C THR A 11 24.70 29.25 -3.43
N VAL A 12 24.44 29.84 -2.26
CA VAL A 12 23.99 29.11 -1.06
C VAL A 12 22.57 28.55 -1.24
N SER A 13 21.70 29.25 -1.98
CA SER A 13 20.35 28.76 -2.27
C SER A 13 20.31 27.55 -3.22
N VAL A 14 21.31 27.37 -4.09
CA VAL A 14 21.33 26.26 -5.07
C VAL A 14 21.85 24.96 -4.44
N SER A 15 22.70 25.06 -3.42
CA SER A 15 23.26 23.90 -2.71
C SER A 15 22.28 23.28 -1.69
N ALA A 16 21.23 24.01 -1.29
CA ALA A 16 20.16 23.49 -0.44
C ALA A 16 19.17 22.54 -1.17
N TYR A 17 19.19 22.51 -2.50
CA TYR A 17 18.35 21.63 -3.33
C TYR A 17 19.06 20.37 -3.79
N CYS A 18 20.25 20.05 -3.27
CA CYS A 18 20.77 18.69 -3.34
C CYS A 18 19.99 17.85 -2.31
N GLN A 19 18.70 17.65 -2.57
CA GLN A 19 17.91 16.67 -1.86
C GLN A 19 18.52 15.33 -2.21
N THR A 20 19.27 14.74 -1.27
CA THR A 20 19.47 13.31 -1.29
C THR A 20 18.06 12.74 -1.34
N THR A 21 17.72 12.02 -2.41
CA THR A 21 16.48 11.25 -2.40
C THR A 21 16.74 10.15 -1.39
N GLU A 22 16.46 10.41 -0.12
CA GLU A 22 16.46 9.38 0.91
C GLU A 22 15.66 8.22 0.35
N LYS A 23 16.23 7.01 0.43
CA LYS A 23 15.57 5.82 -0.08
C LYS A 23 14.22 5.71 0.62
N GLN A 24 13.15 5.89 -0.14
CA GLN A 24 11.80 5.81 0.40
C GLN A 24 11.43 4.35 0.67
N TYR A 25 11.05 4.05 1.90
CA TYR A 25 10.58 2.74 2.31
C TYR A 25 9.05 2.69 2.33
N TYR A 26 8.50 1.50 2.08
CA TYR A 26 7.07 1.24 2.06
C TYR A 26 6.76 -0.09 2.73
N ILE A 27 5.68 -0.12 3.52
CA ILE A 27 5.01 -1.37 3.89
C ILE A 27 4.00 -1.73 2.80
N TYR A 28 3.80 -3.03 2.58
CA TYR A 28 2.92 -3.54 1.54
C TYR A 28 1.85 -4.42 2.15
N ASN A 29 0.63 -4.29 1.63
CA ASN A 29 -0.48 -5.18 1.91
C ASN A 29 -1.06 -5.70 0.61
N ILE A 30 -1.37 -7.00 0.56
CA ILE A 30 -2.10 -7.59 -0.58
C ILE A 30 -3.55 -7.81 -0.15
N VAL A 31 -4.45 -7.23 -0.92
CA VAL A 31 -5.89 -7.29 -0.70
C VAL A 31 -6.51 -8.19 -1.73
N SER A 32 -7.30 -9.16 -1.28
CA SER A 32 -8.10 -10.01 -2.15
C SER A 32 -9.56 -10.00 -1.69
N PHE A 33 -10.45 -10.23 -2.65
CA PHE A 33 -11.89 -10.31 -2.41
C PHE A 33 -12.34 -11.75 -2.56
N ASN A 34 -13.19 -12.19 -1.63
CA ASN A 34 -13.86 -13.47 -1.70
C ASN A 34 -15.35 -13.23 -1.90
N GLY A 35 -15.93 -13.82 -2.95
CA GLY A 35 -17.37 -13.81 -3.24
C GLY A 35 -17.72 -13.08 -4.54
N ASP A 36 -18.94 -13.31 -5.00
CA ASP A 36 -19.54 -12.57 -6.11
C ASP A 36 -19.85 -11.14 -5.66
N PHE A 37 -19.91 -10.21 -6.62
CA PHE A 37 -20.30 -8.81 -6.37
C PHE A 37 -21.83 -8.68 -6.24
N ASP A 38 -22.43 -9.52 -5.40
CA ASP A 38 -23.87 -9.62 -5.18
C ASP A 38 -24.34 -8.90 -3.90
N GLU A 39 -25.62 -9.06 -3.55
CA GLU A 39 -26.32 -8.26 -2.54
C GLU A 39 -25.77 -8.38 -1.11
N ASP A 40 -25.00 -9.42 -0.78
CA ASP A 40 -24.50 -9.69 0.57
C ASP A 40 -23.25 -8.85 0.95
N GLY A 41 -22.71 -8.11 -0.01
CA GLY A 41 -21.54 -7.27 0.16
C GLY A 41 -20.24 -8.05 0.34
N ILE A 42 -19.15 -7.31 0.29
CA ILE A 42 -17.83 -7.85 -0.01
C ILE A 42 -16.99 -7.96 1.26
N LYS A 43 -16.44 -9.16 1.45
CA LYS A 43 -15.56 -9.52 2.57
C LYS A 43 -14.12 -9.47 2.07
N MET A 44 -13.39 -8.48 2.55
CA MET A 44 -11.99 -8.27 2.16
C MET A 44 -11.05 -9.16 3.00
N LYS A 45 -10.10 -9.84 2.35
CA LYS A 45 -8.94 -10.45 3.01
C LYS A 45 -7.72 -9.55 2.81
N LEU A 46 -6.90 -9.49 3.84
CA LEU A 46 -5.67 -8.71 3.90
C LEU A 46 -4.52 -9.67 4.22
N ASP A 47 -3.53 -9.69 3.35
CA ASP A 47 -2.18 -10.18 3.60
C ASP A 47 -1.31 -9.00 4.00
N ASN A 48 -0.68 -9.07 5.17
CA ASN A 48 0.20 -8.03 5.69
C ASN A 48 1.69 -8.46 5.75
N GLY A 49 2.05 -9.54 5.05
CA GLY A 49 3.39 -10.12 5.06
C GLY A 49 3.67 -11.08 6.23
N VAL A 50 2.79 -11.15 7.22
CA VAL A 50 2.88 -12.08 8.36
C VAL A 50 1.75 -13.10 8.33
N GLU A 51 0.53 -12.65 8.00
CA GLU A 51 -0.66 -13.48 7.96
C GLU A 51 -1.70 -12.98 6.96
N ILE A 52 -2.54 -13.91 6.49
CA ILE A 52 -3.69 -13.60 5.63
C ILE A 52 -4.97 -13.75 6.47
N LYS A 53 -5.66 -12.63 6.72
CA LYS A 53 -6.90 -12.62 7.53
C LYS A 53 -7.99 -11.74 6.95
N ARG A 54 -9.23 -11.98 7.38
CA ARG A 54 -10.34 -11.08 7.08
C ARG A 54 -10.06 -9.69 7.66
N TYR A 55 -10.17 -8.67 6.83
CA TYR A 55 -9.96 -7.29 7.24
C TYR A 55 -10.91 -6.90 8.37
N ARG A 56 -10.34 -6.19 9.35
CA ARG A 56 -11.05 -5.58 10.46
C ARG A 56 -10.71 -4.11 10.44
N GLY A 57 -11.75 -3.27 10.46
CA GLY A 57 -11.60 -1.82 10.48
C GLY A 57 -11.19 -1.33 11.86
N GLU A 58 -11.34 -0.03 12.09
CA GLU A 58 -11.05 0.57 13.38
C GLU A 58 -11.75 -0.17 14.53
N LYS A 59 -11.02 -0.36 15.64
CA LYS A 59 -11.49 -1.07 16.85
C LYS A 59 -11.73 -2.58 16.65
N GLY A 60 -11.14 -3.18 15.60
CA GLY A 60 -11.13 -4.64 15.41
C GLY A 60 -12.47 -5.23 14.95
N LYS A 61 -13.44 -4.39 14.55
CA LYS A 61 -14.73 -4.85 14.04
C LYS A 61 -14.59 -5.37 12.61
N LYS A 62 -15.29 -6.47 12.30
CA LYS A 62 -15.39 -6.97 10.93
C LYS A 62 -16.10 -5.93 10.07
N VAL A 63 -15.51 -5.61 8.92
CA VAL A 63 -16.11 -4.72 7.93
C VAL A 63 -16.63 -5.55 6.77
N THR A 64 -17.76 -5.14 6.22
CA THR A 64 -18.31 -5.61 4.95
C THR A 64 -18.52 -4.38 4.09
N PHE A 65 -17.99 -4.39 2.87
CA PHE A 65 -18.08 -3.26 1.95
C PHE A 65 -19.21 -3.50 0.96
N LYS A 66 -19.93 -2.44 0.58
CA LYS A 66 -20.99 -2.58 -0.42
C LYS A 66 -20.46 -2.95 -1.80
N THR A 67 -19.27 -2.45 -2.17
CA THR A 67 -18.65 -2.65 -3.49
C THR A 67 -17.12 -2.66 -3.36
N PRO A 68 -16.36 -3.17 -4.36
CA PRO A 68 -14.90 -3.13 -4.33
C PRO A 68 -14.42 -1.68 -4.33
N ALA A 69 -15.08 -0.80 -5.11
CA ALA A 69 -14.80 0.62 -5.10
C ALA A 69 -14.94 1.24 -3.70
N GLY A 70 -15.95 0.82 -2.93
CA GLY A 70 -16.11 1.22 -1.53
C GLY A 70 -14.96 0.77 -0.63
N ALA A 71 -14.49 -0.48 -0.82
CA ALA A 71 -13.32 -0.99 -0.11
C ALA A 71 -12.05 -0.19 -0.47
N LEU A 72 -11.86 0.11 -1.76
CA LEU A 72 -10.74 0.90 -2.23
C LEU A 72 -10.74 2.30 -1.65
N MET A 73 -11.85 3.04 -1.79
CA MET A 73 -11.97 4.40 -1.25
C MET A 73 -11.70 4.42 0.26
N TYR A 74 -12.19 3.42 0.99
CA TYR A 74 -11.90 3.28 2.41
C TYR A 74 -10.40 3.08 2.67
N LEU A 75 -9.72 2.19 1.96
CA LEU A 75 -8.28 1.98 2.10
C LEU A 75 -7.47 3.25 1.77
N LEU A 76 -7.84 3.95 0.69
CA LEU A 76 -7.22 5.23 0.33
C LEU A 76 -7.40 6.28 1.44
N SER A 77 -8.59 6.34 2.07
CA SER A 77 -8.84 7.24 3.20
C SER A 77 -7.97 6.97 4.44
N GLN A 78 -7.40 5.75 4.54
CA GLN A 78 -6.48 5.33 5.61
C GLN A 78 -5.00 5.59 5.26
N GLY A 79 -4.75 6.26 4.12
CA GLY A 79 -3.42 6.61 3.64
C GLY A 79 -2.70 5.49 2.92
N TRP A 80 -3.43 4.48 2.42
CA TRP A 80 -2.87 3.50 1.48
C TRP A 80 -2.91 4.04 0.06
N GLU A 81 -1.99 3.58 -0.76
CA GLU A 81 -1.94 3.86 -2.20
C GLU A 81 -1.96 2.56 -2.98
N ILE A 82 -2.65 2.53 -4.13
CA ILE A 82 -2.49 1.40 -5.06
C ILE A 82 -1.08 1.44 -5.63
N PHE A 83 -0.34 0.36 -5.44
CA PHE A 83 0.93 0.13 -6.11
C PHE A 83 0.73 -0.66 -7.41
N MET A 84 -0.06 -1.73 -7.35
CA MET A 84 -0.34 -2.61 -8.50
C MET A 84 -1.66 -3.35 -8.29
N SER A 85 -2.30 -3.77 -9.37
CA SER A 85 -3.40 -4.74 -9.35
C SER A 85 -3.04 -5.94 -10.22
N GLY A 86 -3.54 -7.12 -9.86
CA GLY A 86 -3.33 -8.33 -10.65
C GLY A 86 -4.43 -9.35 -10.43
N SER A 87 -4.33 -10.46 -11.14
CA SER A 87 -5.18 -11.63 -10.95
C SER A 87 -4.32 -12.89 -10.96
N THR A 88 -4.76 -13.90 -10.22
CA THR A 88 -4.24 -15.26 -10.30
C THR A 88 -5.34 -16.16 -10.82
N GLU A 89 -5.03 -16.95 -11.83
CA GLU A 89 -5.91 -18.00 -12.32
C GLU A 89 -5.47 -19.33 -11.72
N THR A 90 -6.40 -19.99 -11.03
CA THR A 90 -6.19 -21.34 -10.48
C THR A 90 -7.24 -22.26 -11.07
N GLY A 91 -6.81 -23.31 -11.77
CA GLY A 91 -7.73 -24.21 -12.46
C GLY A 91 -7.07 -25.44 -13.06
N LYS A 92 -7.88 -26.49 -13.31
CA LYS A 92 -7.53 -27.62 -14.18
C LYS A 92 -8.30 -27.45 -15.49
N LYS A 93 -7.85 -28.10 -16.58
CA LYS A 93 -8.50 -28.04 -17.91
C LYS A 93 -10.04 -28.16 -17.78
N GLY A 94 -10.75 -27.07 -18.02
CA GLY A 94 -12.22 -26.99 -18.02
C GLY A 94 -12.85 -26.13 -16.91
N ASP A 95 -12.11 -25.82 -15.84
CA ASP A 95 -12.60 -25.00 -14.73
C ASP A 95 -11.50 -24.02 -14.27
N THR A 96 -11.72 -22.72 -14.44
CA THR A 96 -10.77 -21.67 -14.09
C THR A 96 -11.41 -20.74 -13.07
N GLU A 97 -10.81 -20.66 -11.87
CA GLU A 97 -11.15 -19.68 -10.85
C GLU A 97 -10.16 -18.51 -10.95
N THR A 98 -10.66 -17.30 -11.20
CA THR A 98 -9.84 -16.09 -11.26
C THR A 98 -9.97 -15.30 -9.95
N ASN A 99 -8.88 -15.21 -9.21
CA ASN A 99 -8.80 -14.40 -7.99
C ASN A 99 -8.10 -13.07 -8.28
N SER A 100 -8.83 -11.96 -8.15
CA SER A 100 -8.27 -10.61 -8.31
C SER A 100 -7.69 -10.09 -7.00
N TYR A 101 -6.57 -9.38 -7.08
CA TYR A 101 -5.91 -8.78 -5.92
C TYR A 101 -5.35 -7.38 -6.21
N TRP A 102 -5.23 -6.58 -5.15
CA TRP A 102 -4.57 -5.28 -5.15
C TRP A 102 -3.37 -5.31 -4.21
N ILE A 103 -2.24 -4.81 -4.69
CA ILE A 103 -1.08 -4.52 -3.86
C ILE A 103 -1.17 -3.05 -3.49
N LEU A 104 -1.32 -2.81 -2.20
CA LEU A 104 -1.35 -1.49 -1.59
C LEU A 104 -0.04 -1.22 -0.89
N ARG A 105 0.39 0.04 -0.88
CA ARG A 105 1.57 0.47 -0.15
C ARG A 105 1.28 1.70 0.68
N LYS A 106 2.08 1.89 1.74
CA LYS A 106 2.08 3.10 2.55
C LYS A 106 3.52 3.47 2.91
N PRO A 107 3.94 4.74 2.76
CA PRO A 107 5.26 5.19 3.20
C PRO A 107 5.53 4.81 4.66
N CYS A 108 6.75 4.36 4.95
CA CYS A 108 7.17 4.04 6.31
C CYS A 108 8.63 4.43 6.55
N THR A 109 9.03 4.43 7.82
CA THR A 109 10.43 4.56 8.21
C THR A 109 11.21 3.28 7.90
N LYS A 110 12.53 3.40 7.74
CA LYS A 110 13.41 2.23 7.60
C LYS A 110 13.25 1.24 8.76
N SER A 111 13.08 1.73 9.98
CA SER A 111 12.89 0.89 11.17
C SER A 111 11.62 0.05 11.08
N GLU A 112 10.51 0.63 10.61
CA GLU A 112 9.25 -0.10 10.42
C GLU A 112 9.37 -1.13 9.30
N PHE A 113 10.05 -0.78 8.20
CA PHE A 113 10.32 -1.69 7.10
C PHE A 113 11.14 -2.90 7.54
N ASP A 114 12.29 -2.66 8.20
CA ASP A 114 13.18 -3.73 8.66
C ASP A 114 12.46 -4.65 9.66
N LYS A 115 11.63 -4.07 10.54
CA LYS A 115 10.78 -4.86 11.45
C LYS A 115 9.80 -5.74 10.68
N ALA A 116 9.08 -5.19 9.70
CA ALA A 116 8.12 -5.94 8.90
C ALA A 116 8.80 -7.08 8.12
N VAL A 117 10.00 -6.86 7.56
CA VAL A 117 10.78 -7.90 6.88
C VAL A 117 11.18 -9.01 7.87
N ASN A 118 11.67 -8.65 9.05
CA ASN A 118 12.05 -9.62 10.07
C ASN A 118 10.87 -10.44 10.59
N GLU A 119 9.68 -9.85 10.70
CA GLU A 119 8.45 -10.57 11.09
C GLU A 119 7.95 -11.50 9.96
N ALA A 120 8.20 -11.16 8.69
CA ALA A 120 7.81 -11.96 7.54
C ALA A 120 8.74 -13.15 7.27
N CYS A 121 10.03 -13.01 7.57
CA CYS A 121 11.03 -14.07 7.37
C CYS A 121 11.10 -15.01 8.60
N LYS A 122 10.89 -16.30 8.38
CA LYS A 122 11.11 -17.36 9.38
C LYS A 122 12.58 -17.68 9.59
#